data_AF-A0A7J2YIB2-F1
#
_entry.id   AF-A0A7J2YIB2-F1
#
_cell.length_a   1.000
_cell.length_b   1.000
_cell.length_c   1.000
_cell.angle_alpha   90.00
_cell.angle_beta   90.00
_cell.angle_gamma   90.00
#
_symmetry.space_group_name_H-M   'P 1'
#
loop_
_entity.id
_entity.type
_entity.pdbx_description
1 polymer ?
#
loop_
_entity_poly.entity_id
_entity_poly.type
_entity_poly.pdbx_seq_one_letter_code
_entity_poly.pdbx_strand_id
1 'polypeptide(L)'
;MWMDLLFNILDKTLTGPPIEKREFEFKLVPKLTKEVLKEFGLEKTYDPNNPINTDLTLAKDFYNAGYELALRLGMFCPDTKRRIIFTDEELKESLRNVPTEVTLGYGKDKVTIKSRVPEDRNPPVAEGSALGLSVSEEYFIPLCMAIAQYKVIDIILAPTLDTINGREVRARTPYETIMGMYEAKYVKEALRRVGRPGMPLHGVEGAPTEYGYFSGFLVGAGSNLIGR
;
A
#
# COMPACT_ATOMS: atom_id res chain seq x y z
N MET A 1 17.66 -13.29 6.87
CA MET A 1 16.88 -12.35 7.71
C MET A 1 15.54 -12.00 7.07
N TRP A 2 15.45 -11.20 5.99
CA TRP A 2 14.12 -10.90 5.38
C TRP A 2 13.48 -12.08 4.65
N MET A 3 14.30 -12.88 3.94
CA MET A 3 13.82 -14.05 3.21
C MET A 3 13.27 -15.15 4.14
N ASP A 4 13.84 -15.27 5.35
CA ASP A 4 13.40 -16.25 6.36
C ASP A 4 12.03 -15.88 6.92
N LEU A 5 11.78 -14.59 7.16
CA LEU A 5 10.45 -14.10 7.54
C LEU A 5 9.41 -14.41 6.46
N LEU A 6 9.74 -14.15 5.19
CA LEU A 6 8.85 -14.46 4.07
C LEU A 6 8.50 -15.96 4.02
N PHE A 7 9.50 -16.85 4.09
CA PHE A 7 9.25 -18.29 4.10
C PHE A 7 8.42 -18.73 5.30
N ASN A 8 8.69 -18.20 6.49
CA ASN A 8 7.89 -18.48 7.68
C ASN A 8 6.42 -18.07 7.51
N ILE A 9 6.14 -16.92 6.88
CA ILE A 9 4.76 -16.52 6.56
C ILE A 9 4.13 -17.47 5.54
N LEU A 10 4.87 -17.86 4.49
CA LEU A 10 4.39 -18.83 3.50
C LEU A 10 4.08 -20.19 4.13
N ASP A 11 4.91 -20.68 5.05
CA ASP A 11 4.65 -21.93 5.76
C ASP A 11 3.38 -21.83 6.61
N LYS A 12 3.16 -20.69 7.28
CA LYS A 12 1.93 -20.44 8.06
C LYS A 12 0.69 -20.31 7.16
N THR A 13 0.81 -19.85 5.92
CA THR A 13 -0.34 -19.87 5.00
C THR A 13 -0.75 -21.30 4.66
N LEU A 14 0.16 -22.27 4.72
CA LEU A 14 -0.12 -23.68 4.43
C LEU A 14 -0.52 -24.50 5.67
N THR A 15 -0.01 -24.12 6.85
CA THR A 15 -0.14 -24.90 8.09
C THR A 15 -1.03 -24.27 9.15
N GLY A 16 -1.34 -22.97 9.04
CA GLY A 16 -2.14 -22.23 10.01
C GLY A 16 -3.57 -22.78 10.16
N PRO A 17 -4.29 -22.45 11.26
CA PRO A 17 -5.63 -22.99 11.51
C PRO A 17 -6.60 -22.70 10.34
N PRO A 18 -7.39 -23.69 9.88
CA PRO A 18 -8.36 -23.47 8.82
C PRO A 18 -9.48 -22.57 9.32
N ILE A 19 -9.92 -21.64 8.47
CA ILE A 19 -11.07 -20.76 8.74
C ILE A 19 -11.70 -20.31 7.42
N GLU A 20 -13.03 -20.25 7.36
CA GLU A 20 -13.71 -19.71 6.19
C GLU A 20 -13.69 -18.17 6.21
N LYS A 21 -13.60 -17.54 5.03
CA LYS A 21 -13.57 -16.08 4.89
C LYS A 21 -14.67 -15.39 5.69
N ARG A 22 -15.91 -15.86 5.55
CA ARG A 22 -17.07 -15.29 6.23
C ARG A 22 -16.97 -15.42 7.75
N GLU A 23 -16.37 -16.51 8.24
CA GLU A 23 -16.17 -16.71 9.68
C GLU A 23 -15.07 -15.78 10.22
N PHE A 24 -13.97 -15.62 9.48
CA PHE A 24 -12.93 -14.67 9.84
C PHE A 24 -13.48 -13.22 9.88
N GLU A 25 -14.08 -12.76 8.78
CA GLU A 25 -14.50 -11.36 8.60
C GLU A 25 -15.71 -10.97 9.45
N PHE A 26 -16.74 -11.81 9.52
CA PHE A 26 -18.02 -11.43 10.16
C PHE A 26 -18.19 -11.95 11.58
N LYS A 27 -17.34 -12.89 12.04
CA LYS A 27 -17.42 -13.40 13.42
C LYS A 27 -16.15 -13.10 14.20
N LEU A 28 -15.00 -13.55 13.71
CA LEU A 28 -13.76 -13.50 14.47
C LEU A 28 -13.23 -12.08 14.63
N VAL A 29 -13.15 -11.30 13.54
CA VAL A 29 -12.70 -9.90 13.56
C VAL A 29 -13.56 -9.05 14.51
N PRO A 30 -14.91 -9.00 14.40
CA PRO A 30 -15.72 -8.18 15.28
C PRO A 30 -15.68 -8.65 16.74
N LYS A 31 -15.65 -9.97 16.97
CA LYS A 31 -15.57 -10.55 18.32
C LYS A 31 -14.29 -10.14 19.03
N LEU A 32 -13.12 -10.42 18.43
CA LEU A 32 -11.83 -10.12 19.06
C LEU A 32 -11.61 -8.63 19.21
N THR A 33 -12.01 -7.83 18.22
CA THR A 33 -11.94 -6.36 18.30
C THR A 33 -12.73 -5.85 19.49
N LYS A 34 -13.98 -6.32 19.69
CA LYS A 34 -14.82 -5.93 20.82
C LYS A 34 -14.23 -6.38 22.17
N GLU A 35 -13.72 -7.61 22.25
CA GLU A 35 -13.10 -8.14 23.46
C GLU A 35 -11.89 -7.30 23.87
N VAL A 36 -10.98 -7.01 22.93
CA VAL A 36 -9.80 -6.17 23.17
C VAL A 36 -10.20 -4.74 23.56
N LEU A 37 -11.14 -4.12 22.85
CA LEU A 37 -11.61 -2.77 23.22
C LEU A 37 -12.18 -2.73 24.64
N LYS A 38 -12.92 -3.77 25.04
CA LYS A 38 -13.46 -3.87 26.40
C LYS A 38 -12.36 -4.08 27.45
N GLU A 39 -11.40 -4.97 27.20
CA GLU A 39 -10.29 -5.26 28.10
C GLU A 39 -9.41 -4.04 28.38
N PHE A 40 -9.16 -3.24 27.35
CA PHE A 40 -8.37 -2.00 27.46
C PHE A 40 -9.22 -0.79 27.87
N GLY A 41 -10.52 -0.94 28.11
CA GLY A 41 -11.40 0.18 28.50
C GLY A 41 -11.58 1.24 27.40
N LEU A 42 -11.39 0.87 26.14
CA LEU A 42 -11.43 1.79 24.98
C LEU A 42 -12.82 1.90 24.34
N GLU A 43 -13.81 1.14 24.80
CA GLU A 43 -15.19 1.26 24.31
C GLU A 43 -15.70 2.70 24.49
N LYS A 44 -16.21 3.30 23.41
CA LYS A 44 -16.82 4.65 23.39
C LYS A 44 -15.87 5.81 23.69
N THR A 45 -14.57 5.64 23.49
CA THR A 45 -13.57 6.71 23.62
C THR A 45 -13.48 7.64 22.40
N TYR A 46 -14.20 7.34 21.32
CA TYR A 46 -14.27 8.19 20.12
C TYR A 46 -15.03 9.49 20.42
N ASP A 47 -14.37 10.63 20.21
CA ASP A 47 -14.97 11.97 20.30
C ASP A 47 -15.13 12.58 18.89
N PRO A 48 -16.35 12.67 18.35
CA PRO A 48 -16.58 13.25 17.03
C PRO A 48 -16.32 14.76 16.98
N ASN A 49 -16.30 15.47 18.12
CA ASN A 49 -15.98 16.89 18.18
C ASN A 49 -14.47 17.15 18.17
N ASN A 50 -13.68 16.15 18.59
CA ASN A 50 -12.22 16.20 18.61
C ASN A 50 -11.63 14.97 17.89
N PRO A 51 -11.78 14.87 16.56
CA PRO A 51 -11.41 13.68 15.79
C PRO A 51 -9.89 13.42 15.77
N ILE A 52 -9.08 14.42 16.10
CA ILE A 52 -7.64 14.28 16.27
C ILE A 52 -7.37 14.07 17.77
N ASN A 53 -6.98 12.84 18.14
CA ASN A 53 -6.59 12.54 19.51
C ASN A 53 -5.29 13.27 19.89
N THR A 54 -5.34 14.06 20.96
CA THR A 54 -4.17 14.71 21.58
C THR A 54 -3.77 14.10 22.92
N ASP A 55 -4.51 13.10 23.42
CA ASP A 55 -4.18 12.37 24.64
C ASP A 55 -3.19 11.24 24.32
N LEU A 56 -1.94 11.42 24.76
CA LEU A 56 -0.86 10.44 24.57
C LEU A 56 -1.09 9.13 25.33
N THR A 57 -1.83 9.17 26.45
CA THR A 57 -2.19 7.96 27.20
C THR A 57 -3.19 7.14 26.40
N LEU A 58 -4.25 7.80 25.92
CA LEU A 58 -5.22 7.16 25.05
C LEU A 58 -4.57 6.59 23.78
N ALA A 59 -3.65 7.34 23.14
CA ALA A 59 -2.89 6.86 21.99
C ALA A 59 -2.04 5.61 22.32
N LYS A 60 -1.37 5.60 23.48
CA LYS A 60 -0.59 4.44 23.94
C LYS A 60 -1.48 3.23 24.21
N ASP A 61 -2.66 3.43 24.81
CA ASP A 61 -3.59 2.35 25.10
C ASP A 61 -4.18 1.75 23.82
N PHE A 62 -4.51 2.58 22.82
CA PHE A 62 -4.89 2.10 21.49
C PHE A 62 -3.77 1.35 20.78
N TYR A 63 -2.52 1.79 20.91
CA TYR A 63 -1.37 1.05 20.39
C TYR A 63 -1.26 -0.34 21.03
N ASN A 64 -1.31 -0.42 22.36
CA ASN A 64 -1.23 -1.69 23.09
C ASN A 64 -2.41 -2.62 22.75
N ALA A 65 -3.62 -2.06 22.64
CA ALA A 65 -4.81 -2.79 22.23
C ALA A 65 -4.67 -3.32 20.79
N GLY A 66 -4.21 -2.50 19.85
CA GLY A 66 -3.97 -2.91 18.47
C GLY A 66 -2.89 -4.01 18.36
N TYR A 67 -1.84 -3.91 19.17
CA TYR A 67 -0.79 -4.92 19.24
C TYR A 67 -1.32 -6.26 19.77
N GLU A 68 -2.10 -6.23 20.85
CA GLU A 68 -2.76 -7.41 21.40
C GLU A 68 -3.76 -8.02 20.40
N LEU A 69 -4.52 -7.17 19.71
CA LEU A 69 -5.43 -7.61 18.66
C LEU A 69 -4.65 -8.27 17.51
N ALA A 70 -3.51 -7.74 17.08
CA ALA A 70 -2.70 -8.34 16.03
C ALA A 70 -2.20 -9.75 16.40
N LEU A 71 -1.75 -9.94 17.66
CA LEU A 71 -1.35 -11.25 18.19
C LEU A 71 -2.53 -12.23 18.24
N ARG A 72 -3.67 -11.76 18.76
CA ARG A 72 -4.86 -12.60 18.89
C ARG A 72 -5.48 -12.92 17.55
N LEU A 73 -5.57 -11.95 16.64
CA LEU A 73 -6.31 -11.99 15.39
C LEU A 73 -5.53 -12.64 14.25
N GLY A 74 -4.24 -12.31 14.09
CA GLY A 74 -3.47 -12.75 12.94
C GLY A 74 -3.99 -12.21 11.60
N MET A 75 -3.67 -12.90 10.50
CA MET A 75 -4.13 -12.56 9.16
C MET A 75 -4.86 -13.74 8.51
N PHE A 76 -5.73 -13.46 7.55
CA PHE A 76 -6.41 -14.48 6.75
C PHE A 76 -5.78 -14.62 5.37
N CYS A 77 -5.40 -15.84 4.99
CA CYS A 77 -4.97 -16.17 3.64
C CYS A 77 -6.17 -16.75 2.87
N PRO A 78 -6.73 -16.03 1.87
CA PRO A 78 -7.90 -16.48 1.13
C PRO A 78 -7.64 -17.70 0.25
N ASP A 79 -6.44 -17.82 -0.31
CA ASP A 79 -6.09 -18.92 -1.23
C ASP A 79 -6.07 -20.28 -0.54
N THR A 80 -5.57 -20.33 0.70
CA THR A 80 -5.47 -21.56 1.50
C THR A 80 -6.57 -21.69 2.54
N LYS A 81 -7.39 -20.64 2.71
CA LYS A 81 -8.43 -20.52 3.75
C LYS A 81 -7.89 -20.80 5.14
N ARG A 82 -6.75 -20.21 5.46
CA ARG A 82 -6.05 -20.39 6.73
C ARG A 82 -5.76 -19.08 7.40
N ARG A 83 -5.64 -19.17 8.71
CA ARG A 83 -5.29 -18.07 9.59
C ARG A 83 -3.79 -18.12 9.89
N ILE A 84 -3.09 -17.04 9.58
CA ILE A 84 -1.68 -16.83 9.92
C ILE A 84 -1.65 -16.27 11.34
N ILE A 85 -1.06 -17.01 12.29
CA ILE A 85 -0.88 -16.56 13.67
C ILE A 85 0.55 -16.08 13.88
N PHE A 86 0.69 -14.88 14.41
CA PHE A 86 1.98 -14.29 14.74
C PHE A 86 2.34 -14.52 16.20
N THR A 87 3.62 -14.73 16.46
CA THR A 87 4.19 -14.68 17.81
C THR A 87 4.55 -13.24 18.17
N ASP A 88 4.68 -12.99 19.47
CA ASP A 88 5.15 -11.70 19.99
C ASP A 88 6.54 -11.32 19.44
N GLU A 89 7.44 -12.29 19.28
CA GLU A 89 8.77 -12.02 18.73
C GLU A 89 8.73 -11.67 17.24
N GLU A 90 7.88 -12.30 16.44
CA GLU A 90 7.72 -11.99 15.01
C GLU A 90 7.23 -10.53 14.80
N LEU A 91 6.29 -10.08 15.63
CA LEU A 91 5.82 -8.68 15.57
C LEU A 91 6.90 -7.71 16.05
N LYS A 92 7.59 -8.00 17.16
CA LYS A 92 8.70 -7.17 17.67
C LYS A 92 9.85 -7.08 16.68
N GLU A 93 10.24 -8.19 16.05
CA GLU A 93 11.26 -8.20 15.02
C GLU A 93 10.87 -7.32 13.84
N SER A 94 9.62 -7.40 13.40
CA SER A 94 9.11 -6.57 12.31
C SER A 94 9.19 -5.08 12.66
N LEU A 95 8.78 -4.70 13.88
CA LEU A 95 8.84 -3.31 14.37
C LEU A 95 10.27 -2.77 14.48
N ARG A 96 11.23 -3.60 14.92
CA ARG A 96 12.66 -3.21 15.01
C ARG A 96 13.30 -2.94 13.65
N ASN A 97 12.77 -3.55 12.59
CA ASN A 97 13.34 -3.49 11.25
C ASN A 97 12.62 -2.49 10.31
N VAL A 98 11.68 -1.69 10.83
CA VAL A 98 10.94 -0.69 10.03
C VAL A 98 11.90 0.41 9.53
N PRO A 99 11.90 0.74 8.22
CA PRO A 99 12.70 1.86 7.72
C PRO A 99 12.15 3.19 8.24
N THR A 100 13.04 4.07 8.69
CA THR A 100 12.67 5.42 9.16
C THR A 100 12.52 6.44 8.04
N GLU A 101 13.14 6.16 6.88
CA GLU A 101 13.03 6.94 5.67
C GLU A 101 13.21 6.07 4.42
N VAL A 102 12.65 6.53 3.30
CA VAL A 102 12.85 5.93 1.98
C VAL A 102 12.99 7.04 0.95
N THR A 103 14.02 6.93 0.11
CA THR A 103 14.27 7.87 -0.98
C THR A 103 13.84 7.25 -2.31
N LEU A 104 12.96 7.95 -3.02
CA LEU A 104 12.36 7.52 -4.27
C LEU A 104 12.75 8.48 -5.39
N GLY A 105 12.75 7.98 -6.63
CA GLY A 105 13.00 8.79 -7.81
C GLY A 105 14.48 9.16 -7.97
N TYR A 106 14.77 10.02 -8.94
CA TYR A 106 16.15 10.34 -9.31
C TYR A 106 16.31 11.76 -9.86
N GLY A 107 17.56 12.20 -9.97
CA GLY A 107 17.88 13.54 -10.43
C GLY A 107 17.25 14.62 -9.55
N LYS A 108 16.74 15.67 -10.19
CA LYS A 108 16.07 16.80 -9.52
C LYS A 108 14.68 16.46 -8.95
N ASP A 109 14.12 15.31 -9.31
CA ASP A 109 12.75 14.91 -8.97
C ASP A 109 12.73 13.89 -7.81
N LYS A 110 13.89 13.63 -7.19
CA LYS A 110 14.02 12.74 -6.03
C LYS A 110 13.26 13.31 -4.83
N VAL A 111 12.58 12.44 -4.10
CA VAL A 111 11.90 12.77 -2.83
C VAL A 111 12.27 11.76 -1.75
N THR A 112 12.39 12.22 -0.51
CA THR A 112 12.61 11.36 0.65
C THR A 112 11.39 11.40 1.55
N ILE A 113 10.70 10.26 1.67
CA ILE A 113 9.63 10.06 2.64
C ILE A 113 10.29 9.78 3.98
N LYS A 114 9.98 10.56 5.01
CA LYS A 114 10.47 10.39 6.37
C LYS A 114 9.31 10.21 7.33
N SER A 115 9.53 9.43 8.39
CA SER A 115 8.57 9.37 9.50
C SER A 115 8.34 10.77 10.06
N ARG A 116 7.06 11.12 10.26
CA ARG A 116 6.61 12.38 10.89
C ARG A 116 5.97 12.06 12.24
N VAL A 117 6.11 12.98 13.18
CA VAL A 117 5.45 12.94 14.48
C VAL A 117 4.33 13.99 14.55
N PRO A 118 3.40 13.91 15.53
CA PRO A 118 2.48 15.00 15.80
C PRO A 118 3.23 16.35 15.90
N GLU A 119 2.65 17.40 15.34
CA GLU A 119 3.24 18.76 15.28
C GLU A 119 4.52 18.92 14.44
N ASP A 120 4.96 17.89 13.73
CA ASP A 120 6.08 18.01 12.80
C ASP A 120 5.79 19.08 11.73
N ARG A 121 6.70 20.06 11.64
CA ARG A 121 6.59 21.22 10.73
C ARG A 121 6.95 20.87 9.28
N ASN A 122 7.59 19.74 9.04
CA ASN A 122 7.88 19.29 7.69
C ASN A 122 6.56 18.93 6.98
N PRO A 123 6.31 19.44 5.76
CA PRO A 123 5.15 19.04 4.99
C PRO A 123 5.23 17.55 4.64
N PRO A 124 4.09 16.85 4.51
CA PRO A 124 4.10 15.48 4.00
C PRO A 124 4.56 15.45 2.55
N VAL A 125 5.18 14.34 2.15
CA VAL A 125 5.38 14.03 0.73
C VAL A 125 4.00 13.88 0.10
N ALA A 126 3.73 14.63 -0.96
CA ALA A 126 2.43 14.66 -1.60
C ALA A 126 2.37 13.70 -2.79
N GLU A 127 1.44 12.76 -2.73
CA GLU A 127 1.10 11.92 -3.87
C GLU A 127 -0.12 12.50 -4.60
N GLY A 128 0.05 12.74 -5.90
CA GLY A 128 -1.01 13.17 -6.80
C GLY A 128 -1.53 11.98 -7.58
N SER A 129 -2.84 11.80 -7.60
CA SER A 129 -3.43 10.54 -8.03
C SER A 129 -4.76 10.73 -8.76
N ALA A 130 -5.00 9.87 -9.75
CA ALA A 130 -6.34 9.63 -10.28
C ALA A 130 -7.10 8.56 -9.46
N LEU A 131 -6.54 8.10 -8.35
CA LEU A 131 -7.04 7.07 -7.42
C LEU A 131 -7.40 5.76 -8.13
N GLY A 132 -6.58 5.36 -9.10
CA GLY A 132 -6.80 4.14 -9.89
C GLY A 132 -8.04 4.19 -10.80
N LEU A 133 -8.63 5.38 -11.02
CA LEU A 133 -9.78 5.54 -11.91
C LEU A 133 -9.43 5.05 -13.31
N SER A 134 -10.32 4.26 -13.89
CA SER A 134 -10.20 3.87 -15.29
C SER A 134 -10.55 5.02 -16.22
N VAL A 135 -9.71 5.24 -17.22
CA VAL A 135 -9.87 6.32 -18.20
C VAL A 135 -9.77 5.79 -19.62
N SER A 136 -10.39 6.50 -20.56
CA SER A 136 -10.18 6.23 -21.98
C SER A 136 -8.72 6.47 -22.36
N GLU A 137 -8.20 5.67 -23.30
CA GLU A 137 -6.78 5.68 -23.69
C GLU A 137 -6.25 7.07 -24.07
N GLU A 138 -7.07 7.90 -24.72
CA GLU A 138 -6.70 9.26 -25.13
C GLU A 138 -6.45 10.22 -23.94
N TYR A 139 -7.08 9.97 -22.79
CA TYR A 139 -6.96 10.82 -21.61
C TYR A 139 -5.84 10.40 -20.66
N PHE A 140 -5.28 9.20 -20.82
CA PHE A 140 -4.28 8.66 -19.90
C PHE A 140 -3.06 9.60 -19.75
N ILE A 141 -2.39 9.92 -20.86
CA ILE A 141 -1.21 10.81 -20.82
C ILE A 141 -1.60 12.24 -20.40
N PRO A 142 -2.64 12.88 -20.99
CA PRO A 142 -3.08 14.20 -20.56
C PRO A 142 -3.38 14.31 -19.07
N LEU A 143 -4.04 13.31 -18.48
CA LEU A 143 -4.37 13.31 -17.05
C LEU A 143 -3.11 13.18 -16.18
N CYS A 144 -2.20 12.27 -16.53
CA CYS A 144 -0.91 12.16 -15.85
C CYS A 144 -0.12 13.48 -15.92
N MET A 145 -0.08 14.14 -17.08
CA MET A 145 0.55 15.46 -17.23
C MET A 145 -0.15 16.51 -16.37
N ALA A 146 -1.48 16.51 -16.35
CA ALA A 146 -2.27 17.47 -15.60
C ALA A 146 -2.00 17.41 -14.10
N ILE A 147 -1.75 16.21 -13.57
CA ILE A 147 -1.36 15.99 -12.16
C ILE A 147 0.12 16.35 -11.95
N ALA A 148 1.03 15.77 -12.74
CA ALA A 148 2.47 15.86 -12.51
C ALA A 148 3.06 17.27 -12.71
N GLN A 149 2.40 18.15 -13.47
CA GLN A 149 2.87 19.54 -13.67
C GLN A 149 2.84 20.38 -12.39
N TYR A 150 2.03 20.00 -11.39
CA TYR A 150 1.95 20.74 -10.13
C TYR A 150 3.18 20.47 -9.27
N LYS A 151 3.93 21.54 -8.95
CA LYS A 151 5.16 21.45 -8.15
C LYS A 151 4.94 20.94 -6.72
N VAL A 152 3.71 21.04 -6.21
CA VAL A 152 3.34 20.52 -4.88
C VAL A 152 3.26 19.00 -4.87
N ILE A 153 3.16 18.34 -6.04
CA ILE A 153 3.05 16.90 -6.14
C ILE A 153 4.45 16.29 -6.27
N ASP A 154 4.80 15.37 -5.39
CA ASP A 154 6.10 14.72 -5.35
C ASP A 154 6.10 13.34 -6.01
N ILE A 155 5.01 12.58 -5.84
CA ILE A 155 4.82 11.21 -6.34
C ILE A 155 3.56 11.20 -7.20
N ILE A 156 3.56 10.43 -8.28
CA ILE A 156 2.36 10.21 -9.10
C ILE A 156 1.85 8.79 -8.93
N LEU A 157 0.54 8.67 -8.80
CA LEU A 157 -0.20 7.42 -8.98
C LEU A 157 -1.03 7.53 -10.26
N ALA A 158 -0.81 6.62 -11.20
CA ALA A 158 -1.44 6.66 -12.51
C ALA A 158 -2.94 6.32 -12.45
N PRO A 159 -3.74 6.75 -13.44
CA PRO A 159 -5.04 6.14 -13.71
C PRO A 159 -4.85 4.71 -14.25
N THR A 160 -5.95 3.99 -14.44
CA THR A 160 -5.95 2.67 -15.08
C THR A 160 -6.54 2.72 -16.49
N LEU A 161 -6.39 1.63 -17.24
CA LEU A 161 -6.91 1.48 -18.60
C LEU A 161 -7.81 0.25 -18.69
N ASP A 162 -9.06 0.44 -19.10
CA ASP A 162 -9.96 -0.69 -19.45
C ASP A 162 -9.61 -1.29 -20.81
N THR A 163 -8.98 -0.50 -21.69
CA THR A 163 -8.61 -0.95 -23.03
C THR A 163 -7.17 -0.58 -23.39
N ILE A 164 -6.57 -1.40 -24.25
CA ILE A 164 -5.29 -1.12 -24.90
C ILE A 164 -5.43 -1.35 -26.38
N ASN A 165 -5.20 -0.31 -27.16
CA ASN A 165 -5.40 -0.32 -28.60
C ASN A 165 -6.81 -0.86 -28.95
N GLY A 166 -7.82 -0.37 -28.23
CA GLY A 166 -9.23 -0.74 -28.39
C GLY A 166 -9.60 -2.16 -27.95
N ARG A 167 -8.70 -2.88 -27.28
CA ARG A 167 -8.94 -4.25 -26.78
C ARG A 167 -9.12 -4.23 -25.28
N GLU A 168 -10.19 -4.83 -24.81
CA GLU A 168 -10.50 -4.99 -23.39
C GLU A 168 -9.36 -5.70 -22.64
N VAL A 169 -8.92 -5.10 -21.54
CA VAL A 169 -7.95 -5.70 -20.62
C VAL A 169 -8.69 -6.69 -19.72
N ARG A 170 -8.24 -7.94 -19.71
CA ARG A 170 -8.79 -8.98 -18.84
C ARG A 170 -7.74 -9.56 -17.93
N ALA A 171 -8.06 -9.65 -16.65
CA ALA A 171 -7.19 -10.26 -15.64
C ALA A 171 -6.83 -11.71 -16.02
N ARG A 172 -5.62 -12.13 -15.67
CA ARG A 172 -5.03 -13.45 -15.98
C ARG A 172 -4.95 -13.76 -17.47
N THR A 173 -4.79 -12.74 -18.30
CA THR A 173 -4.52 -12.88 -19.73
C THR A 173 -3.29 -12.07 -20.14
N PRO A 174 -2.66 -12.36 -21.29
CA PRO A 174 -1.55 -11.53 -21.80
C PRO A 174 -1.90 -10.05 -21.95
N TYR A 175 -3.18 -9.68 -22.09
CA TYR A 175 -3.59 -8.29 -22.15
C TYR A 175 -3.30 -7.54 -20.84
N GLU A 176 -3.43 -8.19 -19.68
CA GLU A 176 -3.10 -7.60 -18.39
C GLU A 176 -1.58 -7.37 -18.24
N THR A 177 -0.76 -8.31 -18.71
CA THR A 177 0.70 -8.13 -18.77
C THR A 177 1.08 -6.97 -19.70
N ILE A 178 0.41 -6.85 -20.84
CA ILE A 178 0.63 -5.69 -21.74
C ILE A 178 0.16 -4.40 -21.06
N MET A 179 -0.93 -4.46 -20.29
CA MET A 179 -1.46 -3.33 -19.53
C MET A 179 -0.45 -2.76 -18.56
N GLY A 180 0.13 -3.60 -17.68
CA GLY A 180 1.10 -3.12 -16.70
C GLY A 180 2.31 -2.45 -17.36
N MET A 181 2.76 -2.97 -18.52
CA MET A 181 3.81 -2.33 -19.31
C MET A 181 3.38 -0.98 -19.93
N TYR A 182 2.16 -0.91 -20.45
CA TYR A 182 1.62 0.31 -21.07
C TYR A 182 1.42 1.43 -20.06
N GLU A 183 0.85 1.12 -18.89
CA GLU A 183 0.64 2.06 -17.80
C GLU A 183 1.96 2.74 -17.42
N ALA A 184 2.98 1.92 -17.13
CA ALA A 184 4.32 2.35 -16.79
C ALA A 184 5.00 3.18 -17.89
N LYS A 185 4.83 2.79 -19.16
CA LYS A 185 5.38 3.52 -20.29
C LYS A 185 4.72 4.88 -20.48
N TYR A 186 3.40 4.95 -20.37
CA TYR A 186 2.64 6.16 -20.62
C TYR A 186 2.79 7.18 -19.50
N VAL A 187 2.83 6.75 -18.24
CA VAL A 187 3.10 7.67 -17.13
C VAL A 187 4.52 8.26 -17.24
N LYS A 188 5.52 7.45 -17.62
CA LYS A 188 6.88 7.96 -17.87
C LYS A 188 6.94 8.96 -19.01
N GLU A 189 6.20 8.72 -20.09
CA GLU A 189 6.10 9.67 -21.20
C GLU A 189 5.45 10.99 -20.74
N ALA A 190 4.38 10.92 -19.94
CA ALA A 190 3.76 12.10 -19.34
C ALA A 190 4.77 12.88 -18.47
N LEU A 191 5.50 12.19 -17.59
CA LEU A 191 6.53 12.76 -16.71
C LEU A 191 7.66 13.44 -17.51
N ARG A 192 8.11 12.80 -18.60
CA ARG A 192 9.10 13.39 -19.52
C ARG A 192 8.57 14.67 -20.17
N ARG A 193 7.31 14.68 -20.62
CA ARG A 193 6.67 15.85 -21.26
C ARG A 193 6.55 17.05 -20.33
N VAL A 194 6.33 16.83 -19.02
CA VAL A 194 6.28 17.92 -18.02
C VAL A 194 7.66 18.23 -17.42
N GLY A 195 8.73 17.64 -17.96
CA GLY A 195 10.10 17.92 -17.54
C GLY A 195 10.46 17.38 -16.15
N ARG A 196 9.77 16.33 -15.68
CA ARG A 196 10.00 15.64 -14.40
C ARG A 196 10.26 14.14 -14.58
N PRO A 197 11.20 13.72 -15.45
CA PRO A 197 11.39 12.31 -15.78
C PRO A 197 11.81 11.46 -14.57
N GLY A 198 12.38 12.07 -13.53
CA GLY A 198 12.83 11.40 -12.32
C GLY A 198 11.77 11.23 -11.23
N MET A 199 10.55 11.73 -11.46
CA MET A 199 9.47 11.72 -10.49
C MET A 199 9.08 10.27 -10.14
N PRO A 200 8.99 9.91 -8.85
CA PRO A 200 8.55 8.58 -8.43
C PRO A 200 7.15 8.23 -8.92
N LEU A 201 6.98 6.95 -9.29
CA LEU A 201 5.69 6.33 -9.58
C LEU A 201 5.28 5.41 -8.43
N HIS A 202 4.01 5.47 -8.07
CA HIS A 202 3.37 4.51 -7.19
C HIS A 202 2.88 3.32 -8.01
N GLY A 203 3.75 2.32 -8.14
CA GLY A 203 3.39 0.98 -8.62
C GLY A 203 2.73 0.93 -10.00
N VAL A 204 1.88 -0.07 -10.15
CA VAL A 204 1.07 -0.37 -11.34
C VAL A 204 -0.33 -0.69 -10.86
N GLU A 205 -1.34 0.02 -11.33
CA GLU A 205 -2.68 -0.05 -10.74
C GLU A 205 -3.63 -0.99 -11.48
N GLY A 206 -3.70 -0.91 -12.81
CA GLY A 206 -4.76 -1.63 -13.53
C GLY A 206 -4.39 -3.05 -13.96
N ALA A 207 -3.30 -3.60 -13.41
CA ALA A 207 -2.86 -4.97 -13.60
C ALA A 207 -2.76 -5.69 -12.24
N PRO A 208 -3.89 -6.03 -11.59
CA PRO A 208 -3.92 -6.48 -10.20
C PRO A 208 -3.40 -7.91 -9.96
N THR A 209 -3.22 -8.74 -10.98
CA THR A 209 -2.60 -10.07 -10.81
C THR A 209 -1.08 -9.97 -10.76
N GLU A 210 -0.43 -10.98 -10.19
CA GLU A 210 1.02 -11.00 -9.97
C GLU A 210 1.84 -10.77 -11.25
N TYR A 211 1.48 -11.45 -12.35
CA TYR A 211 2.20 -11.29 -13.63
C TYR A 211 1.89 -9.94 -14.29
N GLY A 212 0.66 -9.48 -14.18
CA GLY A 212 0.24 -8.15 -14.63
C GLY A 212 1.03 -7.06 -13.91
N TYR A 213 1.01 -7.08 -12.58
CA TYR A 213 1.67 -6.11 -11.73
C TYR A 213 3.19 -6.07 -11.99
N PHE A 214 3.86 -7.23 -11.96
CA PHE A 214 5.31 -7.29 -12.19
C PHE A 214 5.75 -6.84 -13.58
N SER A 215 4.87 -6.96 -14.59
CA SER A 215 5.20 -6.55 -15.95
C SER A 215 5.56 -5.06 -16.07
N GLY A 216 4.89 -4.19 -15.30
CA GLY A 216 5.21 -2.77 -15.33
C GLY A 216 6.58 -2.47 -14.74
N PHE A 217 7.04 -3.24 -13.75
CA PHE A 217 8.38 -3.08 -13.16
C PHE A 217 9.49 -3.41 -14.15
N LEU A 218 9.26 -4.33 -15.11
CA LEU A 218 10.23 -4.64 -16.17
C LEU A 218 10.54 -3.44 -17.07
N VAL A 219 9.56 -2.56 -17.26
CA VAL A 219 9.70 -1.30 -18.01
C VAL A 219 9.91 -0.11 -17.06
N GLY A 220 10.15 -0.38 -15.78
CA GLY A 220 10.53 0.53 -14.71
C GLY A 220 9.38 1.32 -14.08
N ALA A 221 8.21 0.71 -13.89
CA ALA A 221 7.14 1.25 -13.04
C ALA A 221 7.54 1.41 -11.56
N GLY A 222 8.64 0.78 -11.15
CA GLY A 222 9.17 0.97 -9.81
C GLY A 222 9.62 2.41 -9.59
N SER A 223 9.26 2.97 -8.44
CA SER A 223 9.93 4.14 -7.91
C SER A 223 11.37 3.72 -7.64
N ASN A 224 12.28 4.07 -8.56
CA ASN A 224 13.70 3.70 -8.51
C ASN A 224 14.24 3.95 -7.09
N LEU A 225 14.37 2.88 -6.30
CA LEU A 225 14.91 2.94 -4.94
C LEU A 225 16.42 3.15 -5.09
N ILE A 226 16.88 4.36 -4.78
CA ILE A 226 18.31 4.63 -4.65
C ILE A 226 18.64 4.47 -3.16
N GLY A 227 18.85 3.24 -2.71
CA GLY A 227 19.31 2.97 -1.35
C GLY A 227 19.17 1.52 -0.88
N ARG A 228 20.30 0.80 -0.87
CA ARG A 228 20.93 0.36 0.38
C ARG A 228 22.34 0.94 0.41
#